data_AF-X6NYS3-F1
#
_entry.id   AF-X6NYS3-F1
#
_cell.length_a   1.000
_cell.length_b   1.000
_cell.length_c   1.000
_cell.angle_alpha   90.00
_cell.angle_beta   90.00
_cell.angle_gamma   90.00
#
_symmetry.space_group_name_H-M   'P 1'
#
loop_
_entity.id
_entity.type
_entity.pdbx_description
1 polymer ?
#
loop_
_entity_poly.entity_id
_entity_poly.type
_entity_poly.pdbx_seq_one_letter_code
_entity_poly.pdbx_strand_id
1 'polypeptide(L)'
;MKSKQFEIQHCDSTKATFKPSQLREDGRMSETAKEANWQQLLQTTKDQLKLAPASTFLFVRKDSNDDQIDNDDDLMDIWNELVRNKKIQCYVFQLVGGSIFIIFFFLKKKKTDTS
;
A
#
# COMPACT_ATOMS: atom_id res chain seq x y z
N MET A 1 -0.09 6.34 20.50
CA MET A 1 -0.81 6.46 19.21
C MET A 1 -0.72 5.15 18.43
N LYS A 2 -1.81 4.72 17.79
CA LYS A 2 -1.88 3.47 17.01
C LYS A 2 -1.27 3.73 15.62
N SER A 3 -0.20 3.04 15.23
CA SER A 3 0.40 3.21 13.89
C SER A 3 -0.26 2.27 12.88
N LYS A 4 -0.78 2.81 11.78
CA LYS A 4 -1.28 2.04 10.62
C LYS A 4 -0.18 1.98 9.56
N GLN A 5 -0.07 0.87 8.84
CA GLN A 5 0.95 0.66 7.81
C GLN A 5 0.42 -0.24 6.70
N PHE A 6 1.11 -0.25 5.56
CA PHE A 6 0.96 -1.17 4.45
C PHE A 6 2.12 -2.17 4.48
N GLU A 7 1.89 -3.44 4.15
CA GLU A 7 2.91 -4.49 4.17
C GLU A 7 3.00 -5.21 2.81
N ILE A 8 3.89 -4.76 1.96
CA ILE A 8 4.20 -5.35 0.67
C ILE A 8 4.87 -6.71 0.90
N GLN A 9 4.41 -7.83 0.34
CA GLN A 9 5.07 -9.13 0.55
C GLN A 9 5.24 -9.90 -0.76
N HIS A 10 6.48 -10.15 -1.14
CA HIS A 10 6.89 -11.00 -2.25
C HIS A 10 6.49 -12.47 -2.05
N CYS A 11 6.29 -13.20 -3.16
CA CYS A 11 6.03 -14.65 -3.16
C CYS A 11 7.13 -15.44 -2.43
N ASP A 12 8.37 -14.95 -2.45
CA ASP A 12 9.52 -15.55 -1.75
C ASP A 12 9.69 -15.03 -0.30
N SER A 13 8.61 -14.57 0.33
CA SER A 13 8.55 -14.10 1.72
C SER A 13 9.27 -12.77 2.03
N THR A 14 9.81 -12.06 1.04
CA THR A 14 10.37 -10.70 1.25
C THR A 14 9.25 -9.73 1.61
N LYS A 15 9.28 -9.17 2.81
CA LYS A 15 8.29 -8.20 3.31
C LYS A 15 8.86 -6.80 3.30
N ALA A 16 8.20 -5.90 2.60
CA ALA A 16 8.37 -4.46 2.66
C ALA A 16 7.22 -3.82 3.44
N THR A 17 7.47 -2.68 4.06
CA THR A 17 6.45 -1.95 4.81
C THR A 17 6.43 -0.51 4.34
N PHE A 18 5.28 -0.06 3.84
CA PHE A 18 5.04 1.33 3.51
C PHE A 18 4.17 1.95 4.61
N LYS A 19 4.45 3.19 5.01
CA LYS A 19 3.67 3.90 6.02
C LYS A 19 3.27 5.25 5.47
N PRO A 20 1.97 5.53 5.32
CA PRO A 20 1.54 6.84 4.90
C PRO A 20 1.94 7.91 5.90
N SER A 21 2.39 9.03 5.37
CA SER A 21 2.75 10.24 6.13
C SER A 21 1.65 11.30 6.00
N GLN A 22 1.71 12.31 6.89
CA GLN A 22 0.80 13.47 6.85
C GLN A 22 -0.69 13.11 6.90
N LEU A 23 -1.02 12.05 7.66
CA LEU A 23 -2.40 11.65 7.90
C LEU A 23 -3.10 12.64 8.82
N ARG A 24 -4.41 12.79 8.62
CA ARG A 24 -5.33 13.50 9.51
C ARG A 24 -5.37 12.83 10.90
N GLU A 25 -5.95 13.50 11.88
CA GLU A 25 -6.05 12.98 13.26
C GLU A 25 -6.84 11.67 13.38
N ASP A 26 -7.83 11.46 12.51
CA ASP A 26 -8.57 10.18 12.38
C ASP A 26 -7.76 9.08 11.67
N GLY A 27 -6.57 9.43 11.18
CA GLY A 27 -5.65 8.61 10.43
C GLY A 27 -6.05 8.39 8.97
N ARG A 28 -7.00 9.18 8.45
CA ARG A 28 -7.33 9.23 7.01
C ARG A 28 -6.32 10.06 6.25
N MET A 29 -6.14 9.75 4.98
CA MET A 29 -5.32 10.51 4.05
C MET A 29 -6.13 11.72 3.54
N SER A 30 -5.47 12.88 3.43
CA SER A 30 -6.04 14.10 2.84
C SER A 30 -5.63 14.27 1.38
N GLU A 31 -6.39 15.09 0.65
CA GLU A 31 -6.05 15.53 -0.72
C GLU A 31 -4.63 16.07 -0.86
N THR A 32 -4.15 16.80 0.14
CA THR A 32 -2.80 17.36 0.13
C THR A 32 -1.70 16.32 0.35
N ALA A 33 -2.05 15.14 0.86
CA ALA A 33 -1.10 14.09 1.22
C ALA A 33 -1.08 12.94 0.20
N LYS A 34 -2.11 12.80 -0.64
CA LYS A 34 -2.27 11.63 -1.53
C LYS A 34 -1.12 11.48 -2.53
N GLU A 35 -0.74 12.55 -3.20
CA GLU A 35 0.30 12.53 -4.24
C GLU A 35 1.67 12.14 -3.66
N ALA A 36 2.06 12.75 -2.55
CA ALA A 36 3.32 12.44 -1.88
C ALA A 36 3.36 10.99 -1.37
N ASN A 37 2.25 10.50 -0.81
CA ASN A 37 2.14 9.12 -0.36
C ASN A 37 2.17 8.13 -1.53
N TRP A 38 1.56 8.47 -2.66
CA TRP A 38 1.61 7.68 -3.88
C TRP A 38 3.04 7.54 -4.40
N GLN A 39 3.78 8.66 -4.56
CA GLN A 39 5.18 8.63 -4.98
C GLN A 39 6.06 7.83 -4.03
N GLN A 40 5.84 7.96 -2.72
CA GLN A 40 6.58 7.19 -1.73
C GLN A 40 6.26 5.69 -1.78
N LEU A 41 4.99 5.31 -2.00
CA LEU A 41 4.60 3.92 -2.20
C LEU A 41 5.28 3.33 -3.44
N LEU A 42 5.28 4.08 -4.56
CA LEU A 42 5.92 3.65 -5.79
C LEU A 42 7.42 3.42 -5.59
N GLN A 43 8.10 4.40 -4.97
CA GLN A 43 9.54 4.33 -4.71
C GLN A 43 9.87 3.17 -3.76
N THR A 44 9.13 3.04 -2.65
CA THR A 44 9.32 1.94 -1.68
C THR A 44 9.16 0.59 -2.36
N THR A 45 8.17 0.46 -3.24
CA THR A 45 7.92 -0.79 -3.98
C THR A 45 9.07 -1.10 -4.92
N LYS A 46 9.57 -0.12 -5.68
CA LYS A 46 10.72 -0.30 -6.57
C LYS A 46 11.99 -0.69 -5.82
N ASP A 47 12.29 0.00 -4.72
CA ASP A 47 13.50 -0.25 -3.93
C ASP A 47 13.49 -1.65 -3.31
N GLN A 48 12.34 -2.05 -2.76
CA GLN A 48 12.20 -3.30 -2.03
C GLN A 48 12.12 -4.52 -2.95
N LEU A 49 11.48 -4.36 -4.11
CA LEU A 49 11.39 -5.39 -5.13
C LEU A 49 12.57 -5.35 -6.13
N LYS A 50 13.54 -4.43 -5.93
CA LYS A 50 14.69 -4.20 -6.82
C LYS A 50 14.29 -4.03 -8.29
N LEU A 51 13.20 -3.32 -8.52
CA LEU A 51 12.68 -3.06 -9.86
C LEU A 51 13.49 -1.96 -10.55
N ALA A 52 13.55 -2.00 -11.87
CA ALA A 52 14.17 -0.91 -12.63
C ALA A 52 13.39 0.39 -12.45
N PRO A 53 14.03 1.57 -12.45
CA PRO A 53 13.35 2.87 -12.29
C PRO A 53 12.22 3.11 -13.29
N ALA A 54 12.37 2.62 -14.52
CA ALA A 54 11.38 2.74 -15.60
C ALA A 54 10.24 1.71 -15.53
N SER A 55 10.24 0.81 -14.54
CA SER A 55 9.19 -0.20 -14.41
C SER A 55 7.86 0.47 -14.06
N THR A 56 6.82 0.08 -14.79
CA THR A 56 5.43 0.42 -14.52
C THR A 56 4.71 -0.77 -13.91
N PHE A 57 3.81 -0.50 -12.97
CA PHE A 57 3.07 -1.52 -12.25
C PHE A 57 1.73 -1.01 -11.76
N LEU A 58 0.84 -1.96 -11.51
CA LEU A 58 -0.51 -1.76 -11.01
C LEU A 58 -0.72 -2.64 -9.78
N PHE A 59 -1.51 -2.16 -8.82
CA PHE A 59 -1.96 -2.99 -7.70
C PHE A 59 -3.41 -3.40 -7.97
N VAL A 60 -3.66 -4.70 -8.20
CA VAL A 60 -4.99 -5.25 -8.52
C VAL A 60 -5.51 -6.03 -7.33
N ARG A 61 -6.75 -5.82 -6.88
CA ARG A 61 -7.29 -6.56 -5.73
C ARG A 61 -7.33 -8.06 -6.05
N LYS A 62 -6.82 -8.90 -5.12
CA LYS A 62 -6.74 -10.35 -5.32
C LYS A 62 -8.11 -10.99 -5.56
N ASP A 63 -9.13 -10.48 -4.86
CA ASP A 63 -10.47 -11.05 -4.85
C ASP A 63 -11.41 -10.36 -5.86
N SER A 64 -10.91 -9.41 -6.66
CA SER A 64 -11.71 -8.64 -7.62
C SER A 64 -10.83 -7.93 -8.65
N ASN A 65 -11.06 -8.16 -9.92
CA ASN A 65 -10.31 -7.49 -10.99
C ASN A 65 -10.68 -6.01 -11.17
N ASP A 66 -11.82 -5.59 -10.61
CA ASP A 66 -12.35 -4.23 -10.82
C ASP A 66 -11.73 -3.18 -9.89
N ASP A 67 -11.14 -3.61 -8.77
CA ASP A 67 -10.54 -2.67 -7.81
C ASP A 67 -9.02 -2.66 -7.97
N GLN A 68 -8.52 -1.58 -8.53
CA GLN A 68 -7.10 -1.37 -8.82
C GLN A 68 -6.62 -0.08 -8.13
N ILE A 69 -5.34 -0.04 -7.81
CA ILE A 69 -4.64 1.18 -7.40
C ILE A 69 -3.67 1.49 -8.52
N ASP A 70 -4.01 2.46 -9.34
CA ASP A 70 -3.14 2.93 -10.42
C ASP A 70 -2.77 4.41 -10.30
N ASN A 71 -3.41 5.12 -9.37
CA ASN A 71 -3.19 6.53 -9.10
C ASN A 71 -3.28 6.86 -7.58
N ASP A 72 -3.07 8.13 -7.27
CA ASP A 72 -3.10 8.67 -5.90
C ASP A 72 -4.50 8.77 -5.30
N ASP A 73 -5.53 8.96 -6.13
CA ASP A 73 -6.93 8.96 -5.70
C ASP A 73 -7.35 7.57 -5.21
N ASP A 74 -7.06 6.51 -5.98
CA ASP A 74 -7.34 5.13 -5.60
C ASP A 74 -6.63 4.77 -4.28
N LEU A 75 -5.37 5.19 -4.13
CA LEU A 75 -4.60 4.96 -2.91
C LEU A 75 -5.30 5.62 -1.70
N MET A 76 -5.74 6.86 -1.87
CA MET A 76 -6.44 7.60 -0.83
C MET A 76 -7.76 6.92 -0.45
N ASP A 77 -8.55 6.52 -1.43
CA ASP A 77 -9.86 5.91 -1.21
C ASP A 77 -9.73 4.57 -0.50
N ILE A 78 -8.83 3.71 -0.97
CA ILE A 78 -8.59 2.41 -0.36
C ILE A 78 -8.00 2.55 1.05
N TRP A 79 -7.07 3.49 1.27
CA TRP A 79 -6.57 3.77 2.62
C TRP A 79 -7.68 4.23 3.55
N ASN A 80 -8.51 5.16 3.09
CA ASN A 80 -9.60 5.72 3.89
C ASN A 80 -10.68 4.67 4.17
N GLU A 81 -10.96 3.79 3.22
CA GLU A 81 -11.84 2.65 3.38
C GLU A 81 -11.28 1.65 4.40
N LEU A 82 -9.99 1.32 4.32
CA LEU A 82 -9.26 0.47 5.25
C LEU A 82 -9.29 1.05 6.68
N VAL A 83 -9.12 2.36 6.81
CA VAL A 83 -9.25 3.08 8.10
C VAL A 83 -10.67 2.97 8.67
N ARG A 84 -11.69 3.08 7.81
CA ARG A 84 -13.12 3.02 8.19
C ARG A 84 -13.55 1.60 8.55
N ASN A 85 -13.30 0.64 7.68
CA ASN A 85 -13.81 -0.72 7.74
C ASN A 85 -12.90 -1.68 8.53
N LYS A 86 -11.63 -1.31 8.78
CA LYS A 86 -10.61 -2.12 9.48
C LYS A 86 -10.46 -3.55 8.94
N LYS A 87 -10.91 -3.79 7.71
CA LYS A 87 -10.75 -5.06 7.01
C LYS A 87 -9.37 -5.08 6.35
N ILE A 88 -8.75 -6.23 6.39
CA ILE A 88 -7.54 -6.51 5.62
C ILE A 88 -7.96 -6.60 4.15
N GLN A 89 -7.22 -5.95 3.27
CA GLN A 89 -7.40 -6.06 1.83
C GLN A 89 -6.11 -6.59 1.19
N CYS A 90 -6.23 -7.44 0.17
CA CYS A 90 -5.09 -8.07 -0.50
C CYS A 90 -5.04 -7.61 -1.94
N TYR A 91 -3.88 -7.13 -2.41
CA TYR A 91 -3.73 -6.62 -3.77
C TYR A 91 -2.51 -7.25 -4.42
N VAL A 92 -2.69 -7.90 -5.56
CA VAL A 92 -1.63 -8.44 -6.38
C VAL A 92 -0.99 -7.31 -7.19
N PHE A 93 0.33 -7.29 -7.23
CA PHE A 93 1.12 -6.43 -8.07
C PHE A 93 1.31 -7.03 -9.47
N GLN A 94 0.99 -6.27 -10.50
CA GLN A 94 1.15 -6.70 -11.88
C GLN A 94 2.13 -5.75 -12.60
N LEU A 95 3.22 -6.29 -13.14
CA LEU A 95 4.07 -5.54 -14.07
C LEU A 95 3.39 -5.45 -15.43
N VAL A 96 3.44 -4.28 -16.05
CA VAL A 96 2.96 -4.11 -17.43
C VAL A 96 4.00 -4.74 -18.37
N GLY A 97 3.77 -5.99 -18.81
CA GLY A 97 4.62 -6.72 -19.75
C GLY A 97 5.49 -7.86 -19.17
N GLY A 98 5.25 -8.31 -17.94
CA GLY A 98 6.02 -9.39 -17.28
C GLY A 98 5.43 -9.85 -15.94
N SER A 99 6.18 -10.69 -15.21
CA SER A 99 5.80 -11.45 -14.00
C SER A 99 4.81 -10.78 -13.02
N ILE A 100 3.91 -11.60 -12.47
CA ILE A 100 2.94 -11.23 -11.42
C ILE A 100 3.60 -11.39 -10.05
N PHE A 101 3.51 -10.36 -9.20
CA PHE A 101 3.93 -10.39 -7.81
C PHE A 101 2.69 -10.23 -6.92
N ILE A 102 2.61 -10.83 -5.74
CA ILE A 102 1.48 -10.57 -4.84
C ILE A 102 1.89 -9.47 -3.86
N ILE A 103 0.98 -8.55 -3.51
CA ILE A 103 1.16 -7.57 -2.43
C ILE A 103 0.03 -7.78 -1.42
N PHE A 104 0.25 -7.39 -0.17
CA PHE A 104 -0.77 -7.51 0.86
C PHE A 104 -0.95 -6.15 1.54
N PHE A 105 -2.16 -5.81 1.98
CA PHE A 105 -2.37 -4.61 2.78
C PHE A 105 -2.99 -4.98 4.11
N PHE A 106 -2.16 -4.95 5.16
CA PHE A 106 -2.58 -5.25 6.51
C PHE A 106 -2.68 -4.00 7.35
N LEU A 107 -3.87 -3.69 7.88
CA LEU A 107 -4.00 -2.72 8.96
C LEU A 107 -3.51 -3.34 10.28
N LYS A 108 -2.19 -3.35 10.53
CA LYS A 108 -1.64 -3.90 11.77
C LYS A 108 -1.78 -2.91 12.93
N LYS A 109 -2.43 -3.33 14.01
CA LYS A 109 -2.47 -2.57 15.27
C LYS A 109 -1.14 -2.80 16.00
N LYS A 110 -0.26 -1.79 16.04
CA LYS A 110 0.94 -1.87 16.90
C LYS A 110 0.49 -1.87 18.36
N LYS A 111 0.74 -2.96 19.10
CA LYS A 111 0.79 -2.91 20.57
C LYS A 111 2.05 -2.12 20.90
N THR A 112 1.89 -0.95 21.50
CA THR A 112 2.97 -0.31 22.24
C THR A 112 3.11 -1.11 23.52
N ASP A 113 4.14 -1.95 23.60
CA ASP A 113 4.64 -2.40 24.89
C ASP A 113 5.26 -1.17 25.55
N THR A 114 4.52 -0.57 26.48
CA THR A 114 5.07 0.29 27.52
C THR A 114 5.86 -0.62 28.45
N SER A 115 7.18 -0.55 28.34
CA SER A 115 8.09 -0.93 29.42
C SER A 115 8.39 0.26 30.30
#